data_AF-A0A3D0LT85-F1
#
_entry.id   AF-A0A3D0LT85-F1
#
_cell.length_a   1.000
_cell.length_b   1.000
_cell.length_c   1.000
_cell.angle_alpha   90.00
_cell.angle_beta   90.00
_cell.angle_gamma   90.00
#
_symmetry.space_group_name_H-M   'P 1'
#
loop_
_entity.id
_entity.type
_entity.pdbx_description
1 polymer ?
#
loop_
_entity_poly.entity_id
_entity_poly.type
_entity_poly.pdbx_seq_one_letter_code
_entity_poly.pdbx_strand_id
1 'polypeptide(L)'
;MRTKIALSPRVLAYFLLAAVVLTAGCANLNRPEVATPAADHTGKAPPNALPISGLPIPADAKLDTDQSIIMGGMDHWIGRVVLYVGSSPTESYNFFQKGMPSYGWTPGTAVQSNISTLTYLRPSQVATVQIEAANLGGAKITVVVSPRQIAPAAPPGATQPQ
;
A
#
# COMPACT_ATOMS: atom_id res chain seq x y z
N MET A 1 -6.38 35.65 45.41
CA MET A 1 -5.27 36.34 44.70
C MET A 1 -5.56 36.25 43.20
N ARG A 2 -6.09 37.32 42.58
CA ARG A 2 -6.47 37.34 41.15
C ARG A 2 -5.43 38.15 40.39
N THR A 3 -4.53 37.47 39.69
CA THR A 3 -3.46 38.11 38.90
C THR A 3 -4.05 38.63 37.59
N LYS A 4 -4.20 39.94 37.47
CA LYS A 4 -4.56 40.58 36.19
C LYS A 4 -3.30 40.65 35.32
N ILE A 5 -3.23 39.80 34.30
CA ILE A 5 -2.18 39.88 33.28
C ILE A 5 -2.55 41.05 32.37
N ALA A 6 -1.90 42.20 32.57
CA ALA A 6 -2.02 43.35 31.68
C ALA A 6 -1.13 43.11 30.46
N LEU A 7 -1.71 42.58 29.38
CA LEU A 7 -1.02 42.42 28.11
C LEU A 7 -0.95 43.79 27.41
N SER A 8 0.27 44.33 27.29
CA SER A 8 0.46 45.64 26.68
C SER A 8 0.10 45.63 25.19
N PRO A 9 -0.43 46.75 24.63
CA PRO A 9 -0.81 46.83 23.22
C PRO A 9 0.38 46.58 22.27
N ARG A 10 1.62 46.79 22.76
CA ARG A 10 2.85 46.45 22.04
C ARG A 10 3.08 44.94 21.96
N VAL A 11 2.79 44.19 23.02
CA VAL A 11 2.91 42.71 23.02
C VAL A 11 1.83 42.08 22.13
N LEU A 12 0.62 42.64 22.12
CA LEU A 12 -0.44 42.23 21.18
C LEU A 12 -0.05 42.52 19.72
N ALA A 13 0.57 43.68 19.45
CA ALA A 13 1.07 44.03 18.12
C ALA A 13 2.21 43.11 17.66
N TYR A 14 3.13 42.74 18.55
CA TYR A 14 4.19 41.76 18.23
C TYR A 14 3.62 40.37 17.94
N PHE A 15 2.58 39.94 18.65
CA PHE A 15 1.92 38.65 18.39
C PHE A 15 1.19 38.64 17.04
N LEU A 16 0.56 39.75 16.66
CA LEU A 16 -0.06 39.91 15.34
C LEU A 16 0.97 40.02 14.21
N LEU A 17 2.12 40.68 14.45
CA LEU A 17 3.20 40.79 13.47
C LEU A 17 3.90 39.44 13.23
N ALA A 18 4.03 38.59 14.26
CA ALA A 18 4.62 37.26 14.16
C ALA A 18 3.72 36.26 13.38
N ALA A 19 2.40 36.42 13.44
CA ALA A 19 1.46 35.54 12.73
C ALA A 19 1.44 35.75 11.21
N VAL A 20 1.85 36.94 10.71
CA VAL A 20 1.85 37.28 9.28
C VAL A 20 3.07 36.72 8.52
N VAL A 21 4.14 36.33 9.22
CA VAL A 21 5.40 35.88 8.59
C VAL A 21 5.37 34.41 8.15
N LEU A 22 4.36 33.62 8.53
CA LEU A 22 4.31 32.17 8.25
C LEU A 22 3.52 31.74 6.98
N THR A 23 2.97 32.64 6.16
CA THR A 23 2.12 32.25 5.01
C THR A 23 2.76 32.39 3.62
N ALA A 24 4.06 32.68 3.52
CA ALA A 24 4.79 32.73 2.25
C ALA A 24 5.66 31.48 2.05
N GLY A 25 5.04 30.36 1.67
CA GLY A 25 5.73 29.09 1.43
C GLY A 25 5.08 28.24 0.33
N CYS A 26 5.46 28.55 -0.92
CA CYS A 26 5.45 27.70 -2.12
C CYS A 26 4.10 27.27 -2.73
N ALA A 27 3.51 28.18 -3.52
CA ALA A 27 2.83 27.80 -4.76
C ALA A 27 3.89 27.75 -5.89
N ASN A 28 4.09 26.56 -6.46
CA ASN A 28 4.68 26.21 -7.77
C ASN A 28 5.58 24.97 -7.62
N LEU A 29 5.18 23.84 -8.19
CA LEU A 29 6.05 23.01 -9.02
C LEU A 29 5.20 22.00 -9.82
N ASN A 30 5.19 22.25 -11.14
CA ASN A 30 5.29 21.26 -12.21
C ASN A 30 4.26 20.11 -12.27
N ARG A 31 3.31 20.24 -13.21
CA ARG A 31 2.50 19.14 -13.75
C ARG A 31 3.44 18.19 -14.51
N PRO A 32 3.55 16.89 -14.16
CA PRO A 32 4.19 15.93 -15.04
C PRO A 32 3.23 15.66 -16.20
N GLU A 33 3.71 15.97 -17.40
CA GLU A 33 3.19 15.46 -18.65
C GLU A 33 3.09 13.94 -18.58
N VAL A 34 1.95 13.39 -18.98
CA VAL A 34 1.75 11.95 -19.12
C VAL A 34 2.59 11.50 -20.31
N ALA A 35 3.85 11.14 -20.04
CA ALA A 35 4.65 10.37 -20.97
C ALA A 35 4.25 8.90 -20.81
N THR A 36 3.50 8.38 -21.79
CA THR A 36 3.37 6.95 -22.03
C THR A 36 4.77 6.37 -22.26
N PRO A 37 5.28 5.44 -21.43
CA PRO A 37 6.51 4.75 -21.77
C PRO A 37 6.18 3.68 -22.79
N ALA A 38 6.54 3.94 -24.06
CA ALA A 38 6.93 2.86 -24.94
C ALA A 38 8.13 2.16 -24.31
N ALA A 39 8.06 0.83 -24.24
CA ALA A 39 9.10 0.01 -23.65
C ALA A 39 10.39 0.12 -24.46
N ASP A 40 11.42 0.75 -23.88
CA ASP A 40 12.79 0.71 -24.38
C ASP A 40 13.71 0.10 -23.32
N HIS A 41 14.22 -1.09 -23.63
CA HIS A 41 15.02 -1.94 -22.76
C HIS A 41 16.49 -1.49 -22.68
N THR A 42 16.81 -0.24 -22.28
CA THR A 42 18.23 0.12 -22.03
C THR A 42 18.46 1.35 -21.14
N GLY A 43 17.67 1.55 -20.07
CA GLY A 43 17.84 2.72 -19.20
C GLY A 43 17.50 2.45 -17.75
N LYS A 44 18.51 2.52 -16.89
CA LYS A 44 18.51 2.48 -15.41
C LYS A 44 17.16 2.84 -14.77
N ALA A 45 16.44 1.83 -14.28
CA ALA A 45 15.22 2.00 -13.48
C ALA A 45 15.51 2.84 -12.23
N PRO A 46 14.58 3.68 -11.75
CA PRO A 46 14.70 4.32 -10.45
C PRO A 46 14.90 3.22 -9.38
N PRO A 47 15.71 3.44 -8.32
CA PRO A 47 16.14 2.37 -7.40
C PRO A 47 15.02 1.63 -6.65
N ASN A 48 13.76 2.04 -6.83
CA ASN A 48 12.61 1.63 -6.02
C ASN A 48 11.41 1.18 -6.87
N ALA A 49 11.57 0.95 -8.17
CA ALA A 49 10.51 0.33 -8.98
C ALA A 49 10.36 -1.13 -8.54
N LEU A 50 9.48 -1.36 -7.58
CA LEU A 50 9.16 -2.70 -7.08
C LEU A 50 8.73 -3.57 -8.27
N PRO A 51 9.32 -4.77 -8.48
CA PRO A 51 8.93 -5.68 -9.57
C PRO A 51 7.57 -6.35 -9.30
N ILE A 52 6.69 -5.68 -8.56
CA ILE A 52 5.36 -6.13 -8.15
C ILE A 52 4.39 -5.57 -9.17
N SER A 53 4.33 -6.21 -10.34
CA SER A 53 3.25 -5.91 -11.27
C SER A 53 1.94 -6.53 -10.76
N GLY A 54 0.81 -5.96 -11.17
CA GLY A 54 -0.49 -6.59 -10.96
C GLY A 54 -1.10 -6.44 -9.57
N LEU A 55 -0.56 -5.60 -8.68
CA LEU A 55 -1.21 -5.21 -7.43
C LEU A 55 -1.38 -3.70 -7.35
N PRO A 56 -2.49 -3.19 -6.78
CA PRO A 56 -2.58 -1.79 -6.40
C PRO A 56 -1.57 -1.53 -5.26
N ILE A 57 -0.70 -0.54 -5.43
CA ILE A 57 0.25 -0.10 -4.41
C ILE A 57 -0.18 1.29 -3.92
N PRO A 58 -0.38 1.50 -2.60
CA PRO A 58 -0.64 2.84 -2.06
C PRO A 58 0.50 3.80 -2.38
N ALA A 59 0.19 5.07 -2.69
CA ALA A 59 1.18 6.03 -3.17
C ALA A 59 2.26 6.37 -2.13
N ASP A 60 1.95 6.21 -0.84
CA ASP A 60 2.82 6.45 0.31
C ASP A 60 3.52 5.18 0.81
N ALA A 61 3.42 4.07 0.09
CA ALA A 61 3.99 2.78 0.49
C ALA A 61 5.52 2.79 0.52
N LYS A 62 6.08 2.28 1.61
CA LYS A 62 7.51 2.01 1.79
C LYS A 62 7.74 0.50 1.89
N LEU A 63 8.61 -0.04 1.04
CA LEU A 63 8.97 -1.45 1.06
C LEU A 63 9.89 -1.76 2.24
N ASP A 64 9.57 -2.84 2.96
CA ASP A 64 10.49 -3.51 3.87
C ASP A 64 11.25 -4.59 3.09
N THR A 65 12.48 -4.29 2.68
CA THR A 65 13.32 -5.19 1.88
C THR A 65 13.80 -6.41 2.67
N ASP A 66 13.89 -6.32 4.00
CA ASP A 66 14.37 -7.43 4.84
C ASP A 66 13.30 -8.50 5.01
N GLN A 67 12.03 -8.11 5.00
CA GLN A 67 10.90 -9.02 5.11
C GLN A 67 10.28 -9.41 3.76
N SER A 68 10.74 -8.81 2.66
CA SER A 68 10.21 -9.04 1.31
C SER A 68 11.11 -9.97 0.49
N ILE A 69 10.50 -10.93 -0.19
CA ILE A 69 11.13 -11.85 -1.12
C ILE A 69 10.26 -11.91 -2.37
N ILE A 70 10.84 -11.57 -3.52
CA ILE A 70 10.16 -11.63 -4.81
C ILE A 70 10.94 -12.59 -5.70
N MET A 71 10.26 -13.58 -6.25
CA MET A 71 10.82 -14.58 -7.14
C MET A 71 10.04 -14.62 -8.44
N GLY A 72 10.73 -14.70 -9.57
CA GLY A 72 10.12 -14.77 -10.91
C GLY A 72 10.21 -13.46 -11.70
N GLY A 73 9.58 -13.44 -12.87
CA GLY A 73 9.53 -12.29 -13.76
C GLY A 73 8.48 -11.25 -13.35
N MET A 74 8.48 -10.10 -14.02
CA MET A 74 7.65 -8.95 -13.65
C MET A 74 6.15 -9.28 -13.62
N ASP A 75 5.64 -10.04 -14.60
CA ASP A 75 4.18 -10.28 -14.76
C ASP A 75 3.61 -11.40 -13.89
N HIS A 76 4.48 -12.31 -13.42
CA HIS A 76 4.09 -13.53 -12.70
C HIS A 76 5.04 -13.81 -11.54
N TRP A 77 5.23 -12.81 -10.69
CA TRP A 77 6.04 -12.97 -9.51
C TRP A 77 5.32 -13.81 -8.43
N ILE A 78 6.13 -14.46 -7.61
CA ILE A 78 5.72 -15.30 -6.47
C ILE A 78 6.56 -14.84 -5.28
N GLY A 79 5.98 -14.86 -4.10
CA GLY A 79 6.71 -14.59 -2.86
C GLY A 79 5.91 -13.75 -1.89
N ARG A 80 6.62 -12.93 -1.12
CA ARG A 80 6.07 -12.10 -0.07
C ARG A 80 6.58 -10.67 -0.19
N VAL A 81 5.69 -9.71 -0.05
CA VAL A 81 6.00 -8.30 -0.01
C VAL A 81 5.46 -7.74 1.29
N VAL A 82 6.29 -6.99 2.01
CA VAL A 82 5.89 -6.26 3.20
C VAL A 82 6.05 -4.77 2.94
N LEU A 83 4.95 -4.03 3.15
CA LEU A 83 4.87 -2.60 2.93
C LEU A 83 4.40 -1.89 4.20
N TYR A 84 4.91 -0.69 4.43
CA TYR A 84 4.40 0.25 5.42
C TYR A 84 3.76 1.44 4.73
N VAL A 85 2.57 1.82 5.18
CA VAL A 85 1.82 2.98 4.66
C VAL A 85 1.40 3.88 5.81
N GLY A 86 1.22 5.17 5.54
CA GLY A 86 0.70 6.14 6.52
C GLY A 86 -0.80 6.04 6.72
N SER A 87 -1.52 5.45 5.75
CA SER A 87 -2.96 5.22 5.82
C SER A 87 -3.33 4.22 6.94
N SER A 88 -4.52 4.39 7.53
CA SER A 88 -5.01 3.49 8.57
C SER A 88 -5.23 2.06 8.05
N PRO A 89 -5.28 1.04 8.93
CA PRO A 89 -5.61 -0.33 8.53
C PRO A 89 -6.96 -0.44 7.81
N THR A 90 -7.95 0.35 8.23
CA THR A 90 -9.28 0.39 7.61
C THR A 90 -9.25 1.00 6.22
N GLU A 91 -8.52 2.11 6.02
CA GLU A 91 -8.34 2.71 4.69
C GLU A 91 -7.59 1.77 3.75
N SER A 92 -6.54 1.11 4.27
CA SER A 92 -5.76 0.12 3.53
C SER A 92 -6.63 -1.08 3.11
N TYR A 93 -7.49 -1.59 4.00
CA TYR A 93 -8.46 -2.63 3.66
C TYR A 93 -9.36 -2.21 2.50
N ASN A 94 -9.95 -1.01 2.59
CA ASN A 94 -10.83 -0.48 1.55
C ASN A 94 -10.10 -0.27 0.22
N PHE A 95 -8.83 0.14 0.28
CA PHE A 95 -7.99 0.32 -0.90
C PHE A 95 -7.78 -0.99 -1.65
N PHE A 96 -7.39 -2.08 -0.97
CA PHE A 96 -7.24 -3.39 -1.62
C PHE A 96 -8.57 -3.96 -2.08
N GLN A 97 -9.62 -3.82 -1.29
CA GLN A 97 -10.96 -4.31 -1.64
C GLN A 97 -11.45 -3.71 -2.97
N LYS A 98 -11.21 -2.41 -3.18
CA LYS A 98 -11.64 -1.69 -4.40
C LYS A 98 -10.63 -1.79 -5.54
N GLY A 99 -9.33 -1.79 -5.22
CA GLY A 99 -8.27 -1.73 -6.22
C GLY A 99 -8.01 -3.07 -6.90
N MET A 100 -8.01 -4.18 -6.16
CA MET A 100 -7.62 -5.49 -6.67
C MET A 100 -8.42 -5.95 -7.91
N PRO A 101 -9.75 -5.77 -7.99
CA PRO A 101 -10.52 -6.13 -9.18
C PRO A 101 -10.04 -5.45 -10.47
N SER A 102 -9.60 -4.18 -10.40
CA SER A 102 -9.07 -3.45 -11.55
C SER A 102 -7.75 -4.02 -12.08
N TYR A 103 -7.06 -4.83 -11.28
CA TYR A 103 -5.85 -5.57 -11.68
C TYR A 103 -6.18 -7.02 -12.06
N GLY A 104 -7.45 -7.37 -12.32
CA GLY A 104 -7.84 -8.70 -12.77
C GLY A 104 -7.86 -9.77 -11.67
N TRP A 105 -7.88 -9.37 -10.40
CA TRP A 105 -8.07 -10.29 -9.27
C TRP A 105 -9.55 -10.48 -8.95
N THR A 106 -9.97 -11.73 -8.79
CA THR A 106 -11.31 -12.05 -8.29
C THR A 106 -11.30 -12.11 -6.76
N PRO A 107 -12.20 -11.40 -6.05
CA PRO A 107 -12.33 -11.52 -4.61
C PRO A 107 -12.65 -12.97 -4.20
N GLY A 108 -11.90 -13.51 -3.24
CA GLY A 108 -12.18 -14.79 -2.59
C GLY A 108 -12.80 -14.57 -1.22
N THR A 109 -11.95 -14.51 -0.19
CA THR A 109 -12.36 -14.26 1.20
C THR A 109 -11.96 -12.86 1.62
N ALA A 110 -12.80 -12.16 2.38
CA ALA A 110 -12.45 -10.88 2.98
C ALA A 110 -12.94 -10.83 4.43
N VAL A 111 -12.01 -10.75 5.37
CA VAL A 111 -12.29 -10.67 6.80
C VAL A 111 -11.62 -9.41 7.35
N GLN A 112 -12.41 -8.54 7.95
CA GLN A 112 -11.93 -7.35 8.61
C GLN A 112 -11.79 -7.61 10.12
N SER A 113 -10.60 -7.40 10.67
CA SER A 113 -10.29 -7.58 12.09
C SER A 113 -9.11 -6.70 12.50
N ASN A 114 -8.56 -6.90 13.71
CA ASN A 114 -7.29 -6.29 14.10
C ASN A 114 -6.13 -6.64 13.14
N ILE A 115 -6.17 -7.85 12.57
CA ILE A 115 -5.34 -8.27 11.43
C ILE A 115 -6.30 -8.66 10.31
N SER A 116 -6.63 -7.70 9.46
CA SER A 116 -7.53 -7.93 8.33
C SER A 116 -6.86 -8.83 7.31
N THR A 117 -7.63 -9.77 6.73
CA THR A 117 -7.13 -10.73 5.74
C THR A 117 -8.05 -10.76 4.54
N LEU A 118 -7.49 -10.49 3.35
CA LEU A 118 -8.18 -10.57 2.07
C LEU A 118 -7.47 -11.58 1.18
N THR A 119 -8.20 -12.52 0.61
CA THR A 119 -7.68 -13.50 -0.36
C THR A 119 -8.32 -13.24 -1.71
N TYR A 120 -7.49 -13.29 -2.75
CA TYR A 120 -7.86 -13.03 -4.12
C TYR A 120 -7.37 -14.15 -5.02
N LEU A 121 -8.12 -14.38 -6.09
CA LEU A 121 -7.90 -15.47 -7.03
C LEU A 121 -7.63 -14.93 -8.42
N ARG A 122 -6.69 -15.58 -9.11
CA ARG A 122 -6.49 -15.53 -10.55
C ARG A 122 -6.49 -16.95 -11.10
N PRO A 123 -6.50 -17.13 -12.43
CA PRO A 123 -6.41 -18.47 -13.03
C PRO A 123 -5.17 -19.25 -12.58
N SER A 124 -4.00 -18.61 -12.52
CA SER A 124 -2.71 -19.24 -12.22
C SER A 124 -2.14 -18.92 -10.83
N GLN A 125 -2.75 -18.00 -10.08
CA GLN A 125 -2.19 -17.46 -8.83
C GLN A 125 -3.26 -17.19 -7.77
N VAL A 126 -2.83 -17.18 -6.51
CA VAL A 126 -3.61 -16.73 -5.37
C VAL A 126 -2.80 -15.64 -4.67
N ALA A 127 -3.47 -14.56 -4.26
CA ALA A 127 -2.87 -13.50 -3.45
C ALA A 127 -3.59 -13.40 -2.11
N THR A 128 -2.84 -13.33 -1.03
CA THR A 128 -3.36 -13.05 0.31
C THR A 128 -2.75 -11.76 0.81
N VAL A 129 -3.61 -10.82 1.19
CA VAL A 129 -3.26 -9.52 1.75
C VAL A 129 -3.63 -9.54 3.23
N GLN A 130 -2.65 -9.34 4.09
CA GLN A 130 -2.83 -9.15 5.52
C GLN A 130 -2.52 -7.70 5.89
N ILE A 131 -3.36 -7.09 6.73
CA ILE A 131 -3.26 -5.68 7.07
C ILE A 131 -3.42 -5.55 8.58
N GLU A 132 -2.44 -4.95 9.23
CA GLU A 132 -2.44 -4.70 10.67
C GLU A 132 -1.93 -3.29 10.98
N ALA A 133 -2.20 -2.80 12.19
CA ALA A 133 -1.68 -1.52 12.64
C ALA A 133 -0.14 -1.57 12.76
N ALA A 134 0.54 -0.53 12.28
CA ALA A 134 1.98 -0.39 12.46
C ALA A 134 2.32 0.31 13.78
N ASN A 135 3.45 -0.05 14.38
CA ASN A 135 3.85 0.43 15.72
C ASN A 135 4.01 1.96 15.81
N LEU A 136 4.37 2.62 14.71
CA LEU A 136 4.58 4.07 14.63
C LEU A 136 3.41 4.81 13.95
N GLY A 137 2.24 4.17 13.86
CA GLY A 137 1.08 4.68 13.15
C GLY A 137 1.01 4.21 11.70
N GLY A 138 -0.19 4.32 11.11
CA GLY A 138 -0.49 3.77 9.78
C GLY A 138 -0.71 2.25 9.81
N ALA A 139 -0.38 1.58 8.72
CA ALA A 139 -0.59 0.14 8.56
C ALA A 139 0.65 -0.58 8.01
N LYS A 140 0.84 -1.81 8.48
CA LYS A 140 1.75 -2.79 7.89
C LYS A 140 0.92 -3.74 7.03
N ILE A 141 1.29 -3.83 5.76
CA ILE A 141 0.61 -4.67 4.76
C ILE A 141 1.56 -5.78 4.37
N THR A 142 1.14 -7.02 4.53
CA THR A 142 1.86 -8.19 4.03
C THR A 142 1.07 -8.80 2.88
N VAL A 143 1.67 -8.88 1.70
CA VAL A 143 1.08 -9.53 0.54
C VAL A 143 1.87 -10.78 0.20
N VAL A 144 1.20 -11.92 0.17
CA VAL A 144 1.78 -13.19 -0.27
C VAL A 144 1.11 -13.57 -1.58
N VAL A 145 1.91 -13.86 -2.60
CA VAL A 145 1.43 -14.37 -3.89
C VAL A 145 2.04 -15.73 -4.13
N SER A 146 1.21 -16.71 -4.44
CA SER A 146 1.63 -18.08 -4.74
C SER A 146 0.98 -18.60 -6.02
N PRO A 147 1.58 -19.59 -6.69
CA PRO A 147 0.89 -20.34 -7.73
C PRO A 147 -0.39 -20.97 -7.18
N ARG A 148 -1.43 -21.00 -8.01
CA ARG A 148 -2.63 -21.77 -7.72
C ARG A 148 -2.44 -23.17 -8.28
N GLN A 149 -2.24 -24.16 -7.41
CA GLN A 149 -2.28 -25.56 -7.81
C GLN A 149 -3.73 -25.94 -8.11
N ILE A 150 -4.07 -26.10 -9.38
CA ILE A 150 -5.29 -26.78 -9.77
C ILE A 150 -4.96 -28.26 -9.65
N ALA A 151 -5.34 -28.89 -8.55
CA ALA A 151 -5.25 -30.35 -8.45
C ALA A 151 -6.02 -30.93 -9.65
N PRO A 152 -5.43 -31.86 -10.43
CA PRO A 152 -6.19 -32.61 -11.41
C PRO A 152 -7.39 -33.21 -10.68
N ALA A 153 -8.60 -33.03 -11.22
CA ALA A 153 -9.78 -33.68 -10.67
C ALA A 153 -9.45 -35.16 -10.46
N ALA A 154 -9.56 -35.63 -9.22
CA ALA A 154 -9.31 -37.02 -8.90
C ALA A 154 -10.13 -37.88 -9.88
N PRO A 155 -9.55 -38.94 -10.48
CA PRO A 155 -10.30 -39.78 -11.39
C PRO A 155 -11.57 -40.25 -10.70
N PRO A 156 -12.76 -40.15 -11.34
CA PRO A 156 -13.99 -40.66 -10.77
C PRO A 156 -13.83 -42.17 -10.57
N GLY A 157 -13.57 -42.60 -9.33
CA GLY A 157 -13.33 -44.01 -9.00
C GLY A 157 -12.29 -44.30 -7.91
N ALA A 158 -11.55 -43.31 -7.39
CA ALA A 158 -10.70 -43.54 -6.22
C ALA A 158 -11.56 -43.60 -4.95
N THR A 159 -12.12 -44.76 -4.64
CA THR A 159 -12.75 -45.06 -3.35
C THR A 159 -11.69 -44.92 -2.27
N GLN A 160 -11.80 -43.88 -1.45
CA GLN A 160 -10.95 -43.66 -0.29
C GLN A 160 -11.17 -44.84 0.69
N PRO A 161 -10.13 -45.62 1.05
CA PRO A 161 -10.31 -46.68 2.04
C PRO A 161 -10.67 -46.04 3.37
N GLN A 162 -11.82 -46.46 3.93
CA GLN A 162 -12.25 -46.14 5.29
C GLN A 162 -11.42 -46.90 6.32
#